data_AF-A0A6J4WXQ9-F1
#
_entry.id   AF-A0A6J4WXQ9-F1
#
_cell.length_a   1.000
_cell.length_b   1.000
_cell.length_c   1.000
_cell.angle_alpha   90.00
_cell.angle_beta   90.00
_cell.angle_gamma   90.00
#
_symmetry.space_group_name_H-M   'P 1'
#
loop_
_entity.id
_entity.type
_entity.pdbx_description
1 polymer ?
#
loop_
_entity_poly.entity_id
_entity_poly.type
_entity_poly.pdbx_seq_one_letter_code
_entity_poly.pdbx_strand_id
1 'polypeptide(L)' 'MMKGFFNRLLIIDLTSQTSVVEVLDESIAYRYLGGKGLGTHLLLERNPVGVDPLAPDAHVIYLH' A
#
# COMPACT_ATOMS: atom_id res chain seq x y z
N MET A 1 17.13 9.11 -8.19
CA MET A 1 16.56 7.83 -8.64
C MET A 1 17.07 6.73 -7.73
N MET A 2 16.24 6.28 -6.78
CA MET A 2 16.58 5.14 -5.93
C MET A 2 16.59 3.87 -6.78
N LYS A 3 17.73 3.15 -6.80
CA LYS A 3 17.79 1.81 -7.38
C LYS A 3 17.13 0.84 -6.41
N GLY A 4 16.10 0.13 -6.84
CA GLY A 4 15.42 -0.90 -6.04
C GLY A 4 13.94 -0.66 -5.74
N PHE A 5 13.38 0.50 -6.09
CA PHE A 5 11.95 0.79 -5.94
C PHE A 5 11.36 1.24 -7.28
N PHE A 6 10.17 0.71 -7.61
CA PHE A 6 9.44 1.13 -8.82
C PHE A 6 8.65 2.42 -8.63
N ASN A 7 8.52 2.91 -7.38
CA ASN A 7 7.72 4.09 -7.00
C ASN A 7 6.28 4.04 -7.55
N ARG A 8 5.73 2.83 -7.63
CA ARG A 8 4.39 2.54 -8.14
C ARG A 8 3.73 1.52 -7.25
N LEU A 9 2.44 1.73 -6.98
CA LEU A 9 1.57 0.77 -6.31
C LEU A 9 0.48 0.35 -7.28
N LEU A 10 0.27 -0.97 -7.42
CA LEU A 10 -0.92 -1.50 -8.09
C LEU A 10 -2.00 -1.67 -7.04
N ILE A 11 -3.12 -0.98 -7.23
CA ILE A 11 -4.28 -1.06 -6.36
C ILE A 11 -5.36 -1.83 -7.10
N ILE A 12 -5.92 -2.82 -6.42
CA ILE A 12 -6.92 -3.73 -6.96
C ILE A 12 -8.12 -3.65 -6.03
N ASP A 13 -9.26 -3.26 -6.57
CA ASP A 13 -10.54 -3.34 -5.89
C ASP A 13 -11.29 -4.57 -6.40
N LEU A 14 -11.45 -5.56 -5.53
CA LEU A 14 -12.10 -6.82 -5.85
C LEU A 14 -13.63 -6.71 -5.92
N THR A 15 -14.23 -5.71 -5.25
CA THR A 15 -15.66 -5.45 -5.28
C THR A 15 -16.07 -4.84 -6.61
N SER A 16 -15.33 -3.82 -7.07
CA SER A 16 -15.61 -3.16 -8.35
C SER A 16 -14.91 -3.82 -9.55
N GLN A 17 -14.03 -4.79 -9.30
CA GLN A 17 -13.19 -5.46 -10.31
C GLN A 17 -12.35 -4.46 -11.12
N THR A 18 -11.81 -3.45 -10.43
CA THR A 18 -10.98 -2.42 -11.05
C THR A 18 -9.54 -2.53 -10.59
N SER A 19 -8.63 -1.98 -11.40
CA SER A 19 -7.25 -1.77 -10.97
C SER A 19 -6.72 -0.42 -11.45
N VAL A 20 -5.91 0.20 -10.62
CA VAL A 20 -5.25 1.47 -10.93
C VAL A 20 -3.79 1.40 -10.47
N VAL A 21 -2.92 2.10 -11.19
CA VAL A 21 -1.54 2.29 -10.74
C VAL A 21 -1.38 3.69 -10.20
N GLU A 22 -1.07 3.76 -8.90
CA GLU A 22 -0.71 5.01 -8.23
C GLU A 22 0.80 5.20 -8.22
N VAL A 23 1.23 6.46 -8.34
CA VAL A 23 2.63 6.85 -8.14
C VAL A 23 2.85 6.99 -6.64
N LEU A 24 3.84 6.25 -6.13
CA LEU A 24 4.28 6.37 -4.75
C LEU A 24 5.32 7.47 -4.64
N ASP A 25 5.10 8.42 -3.74
CA ASP A 25 6.08 9.46 -3.44
C ASP A 25 7.40 8.82 -2.95
N GLU A 26 8.50 9.15 -3.62
CA GLU A 26 9.84 8.64 -3.30
C GLU A 26 10.23 8.91 -1.84
N SER A 27 9.73 10.01 -1.25
CA SER A 27 10.00 10.36 0.15
C SER A 27 9.40 9.37 1.15
N ILE A 28 8.30 8.70 0.79
CA ILE A 28 7.67 7.67 1.62
C ILE A 28 8.54 6.41 1.60
N ALA A 29 9.00 5.99 0.42
CA ALA A 29 9.92 4.86 0.29
C ALA A 29 11.24 5.11 1.05
N TYR A 30 11.75 6.34 1.04
CA TYR A 30 12.92 6.74 1.82
C TYR A 30 12.67 6.66 3.33
N ARG A 31 11.52 7.16 3.80
CA ARG A 31 11.19 7.22 5.24
C ARG A 31 10.98 5.84 5.85
N TYR A 32 10.40 4.91 5.10
CA TYR A 32 9.99 3.60 5.63
C TYR A 32 10.82 2.42 5.12
N LEU A 33 11.87 2.69 4.34
CA LEU A 33 12.87 1.72 3.85
C LEU A 33 12.32 0.53 3.03
N GLY A 34 11.04 0.55 2.66
CA GLY A 34 10.36 -0.52 1.92
C GLY A 34 9.82 -1.66 2.80
N GLY A 35 9.49 -2.77 2.14
CA GLY A 35 9.04 -4.01 2.78
C GLY A 35 8.01 -3.80 3.89
N LYS A 36 8.30 -4.35 5.08
CA LYS A 36 7.40 -4.28 6.25
C LYS A 36 7.12 -2.84 6.70
N GLY A 37 8.10 -1.94 6.66
CA GLY A 37 7.92 -0.56 7.10
C GLY A 37 6.93 0.18 6.21
N LEU A 38 7.11 0.07 4.89
CA LEU A 38 6.18 0.64 3.92
C LEU A 38 4.79 0.01 4.04
N GLY A 39 4.71 -1.31 4.18
CA GLY A 39 3.44 -2.02 4.35
C GLY A 39 2.67 -1.56 5.57
N THR A 40 3.33 -1.45 6.73
CA THR A 40 2.69 -0.93 7.95
C THR A 40 2.23 0.51 7.80
N HIS A 41 3.03 1.38 7.17
CA HIS A 41 2.61 2.77 6.92
C HIS A 41 1.34 2.84 6.08
N LEU A 42 1.29 2.10 4.96
CA LEU A 42 0.13 2.06 4.07
C LEU A 42 -1.11 1.47 4.76
N LEU A 43 -0.95 0.41 5.58
CA LEU A 43 -2.06 -0.14 6.35
C LEU A 43 -2.63 0.88 7.34
N LEU A 44 -1.77 1.60 8.07
CA LEU A 44 -2.20 2.63 9.02
C LEU A 44 -2.87 3.83 8.36
N GLU A 45 -2.44 4.17 7.14
CA GLU A 45 -2.98 5.30 6.39
C GLU A 45 -4.32 4.97 5.73
N ARG A 46 -4.48 3.75 5.19
CA ARG A 46 -5.63 3.39 4.34
C ARG A 46 -6.74 2.64 5.06
N ASN A 47 -6.43 1.88 6.11
CA ASN A 47 -7.47 1.18 6.85
C ASN A 47 -8.26 2.16 7.75
N PRO A 48 -9.60 2.06 7.78
CA PRO A 48 -10.39 2.72 8.80
C PRO A 48 -9.93 2.32 10.21
N VAL A 49 -9.96 3.27 11.15
CA VAL A 49 -9.60 3.00 12.55
C VAL A 49 -10.56 1.96 13.13
N GLY A 50 -10.00 0.84 13.61
CA GLY A 50 -10.78 -0.24 14.21
C GLY A 50 -11.53 -1.11 13.20
N VAL A 51 -11.16 -1.09 11.91
CA VAL A 51 -11.74 -1.97 10.90
C VAL A 51 -11.65 -3.44 11.33
N ASP A 52 -12.73 -4.20 11.11
CA ASP A 52 -12.72 -5.66 11.26
C ASP A 52 -11.71 -6.23 10.25
N PRO A 53 -10.73 -7.05 10.67
CA PRO A 53 -9.74 -7.65 9.77
C PRO A 53 -10.33 -8.48 8.61
N LEU A 54 -11.59 -8.90 8.71
CA LEU A 54 -12.28 -9.68 7.68
C LEU A 54 -13.30 -8.85 6.87
N ALA A 55 -13.42 -7.55 7.15
CA ALA A 55 -14.30 -6.68 6.38
C ALA A 55 -13.74 -6.39 4.97
N PRO A 56 -14.61 -6.11 3.98
CA PRO A 56 -14.17 -5.71 2.63
C PRO A 56 -13.26 -4.49 2.59
N ASP A 57 -13.38 -3.59 3.58
CA ASP A 57 -12.57 -2.36 3.69
C ASP A 57 -11.17 -2.61 4.27
N ALA A 58 -10.89 -3.83 4.76
CA ALA A 58 -9.58 -4.20 5.27
C ALA A 58 -8.59 -4.47 4.13
N HIS A 59 -7.57 -3.65 4.01
CA HIS A 59 -6.57 -3.79 2.96
C HIS A 59 -5.62 -4.97 3.22
N VAL A 60 -5.31 -5.70 2.15
CA VAL A 60 -4.25 -6.71 2.10
C VAL A 60 -3.11 -6.18 1.25
N ILE A 61 -1.89 -6.15 1.81
CA ILE A 61 -0.73 -5.56 1.13
C ILE A 61 0.34 -6.63 0.92
N TYR A 62 0.77 -6.76 -0.33
CA TYR A 62 1.89 -7.60 -0.75
C TYR A 62 3.08 -6.73 -1.14
N LEU A 63 4.21 -6.91 -0.47
CA LEU A 63 5.47 -6.25 -0.77
C LEU A 63 6.59 -7.29 -0.79
N HIS A 64 7.54 -7.11 -1.70
CA HIS A 64 8.77 -7.92 -1.79
C HIS A 64 9.91 -7.25 -1.01
#